data_AF-A0A1M6XKB4-F1
#
_entry.id   AF-A0A1M6XKB4-F1
#
_cell.length_a   1.000
_cell.length_b   1.000
_cell.length_c   1.000
_cell.angle_alpha   90.00
_cell.angle_beta   90.00
_cell.angle_gamma   90.00
#
_symmetry.space_group_name_H-M   'P 1'
#
loop_
_entity.id
_entity.type
_entity.pdbx_description
1 polymer ?
#
loop_
_entity_poly.entity_id
_entity_poly.type
_entity_poly.pdbx_seq_one_letter_code
_entity_poly.pdbx_strand_id
1 'polypeptide(L)'
;MSDRGILSSLRYLFADIIGEDDDTPPFLPEGLPEAVVPVAGDAIHMLIDYQGTSYAQLYVDRLKRFIGRRGFDDAVFAEIARLMAARMSYEDPIRIAQLTLATHQDQAGAPAAPINEVRKFRIDELIGALPAIVAEPVLDTLEWLGWLRLPVSIRFSAANRWGIRRLKIEAGLRRWRLFSVRYTKERAWVERWLHMIDRSLTKQPAAAPAIVQTAAMITGYGDPYRQGIADWNAIIDGLAKPTFDGVLDLADLGAAVAEARAAVLPDPRQVALKRKIAEIRARVSAAPNAA
;
A
#
# COMPACT_ATOMS: atom_id res chain seq x y z
N MET A 1 -3.17 12.48 -36.16
CA MET A 1 -4.10 11.64 -35.37
C MET A 1 -4.92 12.59 -34.51
N SER A 2 -6.20 12.75 -34.81
CA SER A 2 -6.97 13.97 -34.49
C SER A 2 -7.48 14.03 -33.05
N ASP A 3 -7.41 15.21 -32.43
CA ASP A 3 -7.85 15.57 -31.07
C ASP A 3 -9.25 15.07 -30.67
N ARG A 4 -10.14 14.81 -31.63
CA ARG A 4 -11.49 14.28 -31.37
C ARG A 4 -11.50 12.84 -30.87
N GLY A 5 -10.51 12.01 -31.25
CA GLY A 5 -10.42 10.62 -30.79
C GLY A 5 -10.09 10.54 -29.31
N ILE A 6 -9.08 11.32 -28.88
CA ILE A 6 -8.63 11.42 -27.49
C ILE A 6 -9.76 11.94 -26.59
N LEU A 7 -10.46 13.00 -27.02
CA LEU A 7 -11.60 13.55 -26.28
C LEU A 7 -12.79 12.58 -26.17
N SER A 8 -13.03 11.72 -27.16
CA SER A 8 -14.08 10.69 -27.08
C SER A 8 -13.71 9.52 -26.16
N SER A 9 -12.44 9.10 -26.15
CA SER A 9 -11.92 8.08 -25.23
C SER A 9 -11.93 8.59 -23.79
N LEU A 10 -11.57 9.86 -23.60
CA LEU A 10 -11.72 10.54 -22.32
C LEU A 10 -13.19 10.63 -21.89
N ARG A 11 -14.13 10.95 -22.79
CA ARG A 11 -15.56 11.00 -22.47
C ARG A 11 -16.14 9.65 -22.04
N TYR A 12 -15.72 8.54 -22.66
CA TYR A 12 -16.10 7.19 -22.22
C TYR A 12 -15.45 6.82 -20.87
N LEU A 13 -14.18 7.19 -20.66
CA LEU A 13 -13.51 7.07 -19.36
C LEU A 13 -14.23 7.89 -18.27
N PHE A 14 -14.74 9.08 -18.60
CA PHE A 14 -15.53 9.95 -17.73
C PHE A 14 -16.96 9.44 -17.50
N ALA A 15 -17.51 8.61 -18.38
CA ALA A 15 -18.80 7.95 -18.18
C ALA A 15 -18.67 6.78 -17.19
N ASP A 16 -17.58 5.99 -17.25
CA ASP A 16 -17.26 4.97 -16.24
C ASP A 16 -16.93 5.57 -14.86
N ILE A 17 -16.45 6.82 -14.82
CA ILE A 17 -16.30 7.60 -13.59
C ILE A 17 -17.66 7.88 -12.90
N ILE A 18 -18.79 7.77 -13.61
CA ILE A 18 -20.16 7.97 -13.11
C ILE A 18 -20.88 6.63 -12.88
N GLY A 19 -20.21 5.49 -13.04
CA GLY A 19 -20.80 4.18 -12.75
C GLY A 19 -21.41 4.13 -11.34
N GLU A 20 -22.64 3.63 -11.26
CA GLU A 20 -23.32 3.27 -10.01
C GLU A 20 -22.46 2.21 -9.31
N ASP A 21 -21.74 2.60 -8.26
CA ASP A 21 -21.31 1.59 -7.30
C ASP A 21 -22.62 1.06 -6.70
N ASP A 22 -22.81 -0.26 -6.70
CA ASP A 22 -23.82 -0.86 -5.83
C ASP A 22 -23.45 -0.44 -4.40
N ASP A 23 -24.19 0.51 -3.84
CA ASP A 23 -23.92 1.11 -2.53
C ASP A 23 -24.10 0.10 -1.38
N THR A 24 -24.46 -1.15 -1.70
CA THR A 24 -24.53 -2.25 -0.75
C THR A 24 -23.13 -2.57 -0.18
N PRO A 25 -22.91 -2.38 1.14
CA PRO A 25 -21.64 -2.73 1.76
C PRO A 25 -21.37 -4.23 1.65
N PRO A 26 -20.12 -4.66 1.40
CA PRO A 26 -19.79 -6.06 1.37
C PRO A 26 -19.92 -6.69 2.77
N PHE A 27 -20.42 -7.92 2.82
CA PHE A 27 -20.51 -8.68 4.06
C PHE A 27 -19.15 -9.25 4.48
N LEU A 28 -18.99 -9.46 5.78
CA LEU A 28 -17.88 -10.25 6.31
C LEU A 28 -17.94 -11.67 5.70
N PRO A 29 -16.79 -12.26 5.32
CA PRO A 29 -16.79 -13.58 4.73
C PRO A 29 -17.10 -14.65 5.78
N GLU A 30 -17.86 -15.66 5.37
CA GLU A 30 -18.17 -16.81 6.21
C GLU A 30 -16.89 -17.58 6.62
N GLY A 31 -16.86 -18.11 7.85
CA GLY A 31 -15.73 -18.88 8.37
C GLY A 31 -14.57 -18.04 8.89
N LEU A 32 -14.74 -16.72 9.02
CA LEU A 32 -13.75 -15.85 9.65
C LEU A 32 -13.64 -16.15 11.16
N PRO A 33 -12.44 -16.32 11.73
CA PRO A 33 -12.29 -16.50 13.17
C PRO A 33 -12.76 -15.27 13.95
N GLU A 34 -13.29 -15.48 15.15
CA GLU A 34 -13.88 -14.44 16.00
C GLU A 34 -12.92 -13.27 16.26
N ALA A 35 -11.62 -13.56 16.45
CA ALA A 35 -10.59 -12.56 16.66
C ALA A 35 -10.36 -11.63 15.44
N VAL A 36 -10.70 -12.07 14.23
CA VAL A 36 -10.46 -11.35 12.98
C VAL A 36 -11.68 -10.51 12.57
N VAL A 37 -12.87 -10.89 13.03
CA VAL A 37 -14.16 -10.22 12.74
C VAL A 37 -14.12 -8.70 12.97
N PRO A 38 -13.72 -8.18 14.15
CA PRO A 38 -13.71 -6.74 14.39
C PRO A 38 -12.73 -6.01 13.46
N VAL A 39 -11.53 -6.58 13.26
CA VAL A 39 -10.49 -5.99 12.41
C VAL A 39 -10.93 -5.93 10.95
N ALA A 40 -11.60 -6.99 10.46
CA ALA A 40 -12.11 -7.04 9.10
C ALA A 40 -13.30 -6.08 8.90
N GLY A 41 -14.17 -5.92 9.91
CA GLY A 41 -15.28 -4.97 9.88
C GLY A 41 -14.80 -3.53 9.77
N ASP A 42 -13.87 -3.13 10.65
CA ASP A 42 -13.26 -1.80 10.63
C ASP A 42 -12.54 -1.51 9.29
N ALA A 43 -11.84 -2.51 8.76
CA ALA A 43 -11.19 -2.43 7.46
C ALA A 43 -12.18 -2.22 6.31
N ILE A 44 -13.32 -2.91 6.32
CA ILE A 44 -14.37 -2.75 5.31
C ILE A 44 -14.90 -1.31 5.35
N HIS A 45 -15.28 -0.80 6.52
CA HIS A 45 -15.76 0.58 6.66
C HIS A 45 -14.74 1.60 6.17
N MET A 46 -13.49 1.46 6.60
CA MET A 46 -12.40 2.33 6.17
C MET A 46 -12.21 2.33 4.65
N LEU A 47 -12.34 1.18 3.98
CA LEU A 47 -12.15 1.05 2.54
C LEU A 47 -13.36 1.55 1.73
N ILE A 48 -14.57 1.43 2.27
CA ILE A 48 -15.77 2.08 1.71
C ILE A 48 -15.58 3.60 1.69
N ASP A 49 -15.15 4.18 2.81
CA ASP A 49 -14.86 5.62 2.89
C ASP A 49 -13.72 6.02 1.96
N TYR A 50 -12.70 5.18 1.86
CA TYR A 50 -11.54 5.40 1.02
C TYR A 50 -11.91 5.48 -0.47
N GLN A 51 -12.59 4.47 -1.01
CA GLN A 51 -12.75 4.27 -2.45
C GLN A 51 -14.12 3.73 -2.89
N GLY A 52 -14.96 3.26 -1.99
CA GLY A 52 -16.30 2.73 -2.27
C GLY A 52 -16.46 1.24 -1.95
N THR A 53 -17.70 0.75 -2.06
CA THR A 53 -18.11 -0.62 -1.74
C THR A 53 -17.40 -1.67 -2.59
N SER A 54 -17.27 -1.42 -3.90
CA SER A 54 -16.55 -2.27 -4.84
C SER A 54 -15.07 -2.49 -4.45
N TYR A 55 -14.43 -1.46 -3.89
CA TYR A 55 -13.05 -1.56 -3.42
C TYR A 55 -12.93 -2.32 -2.09
N ALA A 56 -13.90 -2.17 -1.19
CA ALA A 56 -13.98 -2.97 0.03
C ALA A 56 -14.27 -4.45 -0.29
N GLN A 57 -15.05 -4.76 -1.33
CA GLN A 57 -15.27 -6.13 -1.78
C GLN A 57 -13.96 -6.79 -2.23
N LEU A 58 -13.09 -6.05 -2.92
CA LEU A 58 -11.78 -6.55 -3.31
C LEU A 58 -10.90 -6.93 -2.09
N TYR A 59 -11.03 -6.21 -0.98
CA TYR A 59 -10.38 -6.57 0.29
C TYR A 59 -10.95 -7.88 0.86
N VAL A 60 -12.28 -8.02 0.89
CA VAL A 60 -12.96 -9.24 1.33
C VAL A 60 -12.53 -10.45 0.49
N ASP A 61 -12.46 -10.30 -0.84
CA ASP A 61 -12.05 -11.38 -1.74
C ASP A 61 -10.61 -11.83 -1.54
N ARG A 62 -9.71 -10.91 -1.15
CA ARG A 62 -8.34 -11.26 -0.75
C ARG A 62 -8.31 -11.96 0.60
N LEU A 63 -9.10 -11.48 1.56
CA LEU A 63 -9.16 -12.06 2.91
C LEU A 63 -9.65 -13.50 2.89
N LYS A 64 -10.67 -13.80 2.05
CA LYS A 64 -11.19 -15.16 1.82
C LYS A 64 -10.13 -16.19 1.47
N ARG A 65 -9.04 -15.79 0.80
CA ARG A 65 -7.95 -16.71 0.37
C ARG A 65 -7.23 -17.36 1.55
N PHE A 66 -7.30 -16.76 2.74
CA PHE A 66 -6.61 -17.21 3.94
C PHE A 66 -7.52 -17.94 4.93
N ILE A 67 -8.84 -17.95 4.70
CA ILE A 67 -9.80 -18.66 5.56
C ILE A 67 -9.54 -20.17 5.48
N GLY A 68 -9.50 -20.83 6.64
CA GLY A 68 -9.30 -22.28 6.75
C GLY A 68 -7.89 -22.77 6.43
N ARG A 69 -6.94 -21.88 6.16
CA ARG A 69 -5.53 -22.27 5.98
C ARG A 69 -4.89 -22.63 7.31
N ARG A 70 -4.01 -23.63 7.27
CA ARG A 70 -3.21 -24.07 8.42
C ARG A 70 -1.83 -23.40 8.40
N GLY A 71 -1.17 -23.37 9.55
CA GLY A 71 0.22 -22.92 9.64
C GLY A 71 0.41 -21.49 10.18
N PHE A 72 -0.65 -20.84 10.63
CA PHE A 72 -0.63 -19.58 11.37
C PHE A 72 -1.84 -19.53 12.31
N ASP A 73 -1.76 -18.70 13.34
CA ASP A 73 -2.84 -18.52 14.32
C ASP A 73 -3.78 -17.36 13.93
N ASP A 74 -4.87 -17.22 14.67
CA ASP A 74 -5.87 -16.17 14.43
C ASP A 74 -5.30 -14.76 14.62
N ALA A 75 -4.26 -14.60 15.45
CA ALA A 75 -3.59 -13.32 15.67
C ALA A 75 -2.81 -12.88 14.42
N VAL A 76 -2.09 -13.80 13.77
CA VAL A 76 -1.42 -13.54 12.49
C VAL A 76 -2.45 -13.26 11.40
N PHE A 77 -3.61 -13.92 11.42
CA PHE A 77 -4.67 -13.63 10.47
C PHE A 77 -5.24 -12.21 10.64
N ALA A 78 -5.52 -11.81 11.89
CA ALA A 78 -5.94 -10.45 12.20
C ALA A 78 -4.91 -9.42 11.74
N GLU A 79 -3.61 -9.74 11.86
CA GLU A 79 -2.54 -8.87 11.39
C GLU A 79 -2.48 -8.78 9.85
N ILE A 80 -2.73 -9.87 9.13
CA ILE A 80 -2.88 -9.84 7.66
C ILE A 80 -4.03 -8.91 7.28
N ALA A 81 -5.19 -9.06 7.92
CA ALA A 81 -6.37 -8.23 7.69
C ALA A 81 -6.03 -6.74 7.89
N ARG A 82 -5.43 -6.39 9.04
CA ARG A 82 -5.07 -5.02 9.40
C ARG A 82 -4.05 -4.40 8.45
N LEU A 83 -2.94 -5.10 8.19
CA LEU A 83 -1.86 -4.60 7.34
C LEU A 83 -2.31 -4.51 5.87
N MET A 84 -3.09 -5.48 5.39
CA MET A 84 -3.66 -5.43 4.03
C MET A 84 -4.55 -4.21 3.86
N ALA A 85 -5.45 -3.95 4.81
CA ALA A 85 -6.32 -2.78 4.77
C ALA A 85 -5.51 -1.49 4.74
N ALA A 86 -4.52 -1.35 5.64
CA ALA A 86 -3.64 -0.18 5.69
C ALA A 86 -2.86 0.04 4.38
N ARG A 87 -2.39 -1.04 3.73
CA ARG A 87 -1.69 -0.95 2.44
C ARG A 87 -2.62 -0.70 1.26
N MET A 88 -3.87 -1.14 1.34
CA MET A 88 -4.90 -0.81 0.36
C MET A 88 -5.43 0.62 0.50
N SER A 89 -5.28 1.25 1.67
CA SER A 89 -5.70 2.62 1.97
C SER A 89 -4.51 3.57 2.16
N TYR A 90 -3.58 3.61 1.21
CA TYR A 90 -2.37 4.44 1.31
C TYR A 90 -2.68 5.94 1.28
N GLU A 91 -1.80 6.74 1.87
CA GLU A 91 -1.90 8.20 1.88
C GLU A 91 -1.46 8.81 0.54
N ASP A 92 -2.44 9.36 -0.18
CA ASP A 92 -2.27 10.22 -1.33
C ASP A 92 -2.96 11.58 -1.10
N PRO A 93 -2.74 12.59 -1.96
CA PRO A 93 -3.37 13.90 -1.78
C PRO A 93 -4.90 13.82 -1.66
N ILE A 94 -5.54 12.88 -2.37
CA ILE A 94 -7.00 12.66 -2.31
C ILE A 94 -7.40 12.16 -0.91
N ARG A 95 -6.67 11.18 -0.36
CA ARG A 95 -6.95 10.62 0.97
C ARG A 95 -6.69 11.64 2.06
N ILE A 96 -5.64 12.46 1.93
CA ILE A 96 -5.37 13.53 2.88
C ILE A 96 -6.49 14.58 2.85
N ALA A 97 -7.02 14.90 1.66
CA ALA A 97 -8.21 15.76 1.56
C ALA A 97 -9.45 15.12 2.20
N GLN A 98 -9.70 13.83 1.99
CA GLN A 98 -10.78 13.08 2.64
C GLN A 98 -10.67 13.11 4.17
N LEU A 99 -9.49 12.81 4.72
CA LEU A 99 -9.23 12.82 6.16
C LEU A 99 -9.39 14.22 6.75
N THR A 100 -8.87 15.26 6.08
CA THR A 100 -9.01 16.65 6.51
C THR A 100 -10.49 17.07 6.58
N LEU A 101 -11.31 16.61 5.64
CA LEU A 101 -12.75 16.89 5.65
C LEU A 101 -13.49 16.14 6.75
N ALA A 102 -13.18 14.86 6.95
CA ALA A 102 -13.79 14.05 8.01
C ALA A 102 -13.50 14.65 9.39
N THR A 103 -12.23 14.96 9.67
CA THR A 103 -11.85 15.59 10.94
C THR A 103 -12.51 16.96 11.14
N HIS A 104 -12.66 17.76 10.07
CA HIS A 104 -13.40 19.02 10.16
C HIS A 104 -14.89 18.82 10.49
N GLN A 105 -15.52 17.77 9.95
CA GLN A 105 -16.92 17.44 10.25
C GLN A 105 -17.09 17.01 11.71
N ASP A 106 -16.18 16.17 12.23
CA ASP A 106 -16.20 15.74 13.63
C ASP A 106 -16.01 16.94 14.59
N GLN A 107 -15.15 17.88 14.21
CA GLN A 107 -14.90 19.10 14.97
C GLN A 107 -16.04 20.12 14.90
N ALA A 108 -16.99 20.00 13.97
CA ALA A 108 -18.09 20.97 13.84
C ALA A 108 -19.01 21.00 15.08
N GLY A 109 -18.95 19.98 15.95
CA GLY A 109 -19.68 19.91 17.23
C GLY A 109 -18.88 20.36 18.46
N ALA A 110 -17.60 20.74 18.33
CA ALA A 110 -16.74 21.12 19.44
C ALA A 110 -15.92 22.39 19.12
N PRO A 111 -15.56 23.22 20.11
CA PRO A 111 -14.67 24.36 19.86
C PRO A 111 -13.25 23.88 19.57
N ALA A 112 -12.95 23.62 18.29
CA ALA A 112 -11.63 23.24 17.81
C ALA A 112 -11.07 24.29 16.83
N ALA A 113 -9.74 24.42 16.81
CA ALA A 113 -9.06 25.29 15.87
C ALA A 113 -9.19 24.74 14.43
N PRO A 114 -9.34 25.62 13.41
CA PRO A 114 -9.47 25.17 12.03
C PRO A 114 -8.23 24.41 11.56
N ILE A 115 -8.46 23.27 10.88
CA ILE A 115 -7.39 22.42 10.36
C ILE A 115 -6.61 23.17 9.27
N ASN A 116 -5.30 23.24 9.42
CA ASN A 116 -4.39 23.84 8.46
C ASN A 116 -3.07 23.05 8.44
N GLU A 117 -3.03 22.02 7.59
CA GLU A 117 -1.89 21.14 7.46
C GLU A 117 -1.14 21.39 6.15
N VAL A 118 0.18 21.47 6.22
CA VAL A 118 1.05 21.54 5.03
C VAL A 118 1.75 20.21 4.90
N ARG A 119 1.52 19.53 3.78
CA ARG A 119 2.18 18.27 3.41
C ARG A 119 3.16 18.54 2.27
N LYS A 120 4.36 17.98 2.37
CA LYS A 120 5.43 18.15 1.38
C LYS A 120 5.46 16.93 0.48
N PHE A 121 4.97 17.05 -0.73
CA PHE A 121 5.07 16.02 -1.76
C PHE A 121 6.23 16.30 -2.68
N ARG A 122 6.53 15.37 -3.56
CA ARG A 122 7.35 15.60 -4.74
C ARG A 122 6.49 15.57 -6.00
N ILE A 123 6.96 16.22 -7.06
CA ILE A 123 6.24 16.31 -8.33
C ILE A 123 5.90 14.91 -8.88
N ASP A 124 6.83 13.97 -8.81
CA ASP A 124 6.61 12.56 -9.19
C ASP A 124 5.47 11.87 -8.41
N GLU A 125 5.22 12.25 -7.16
CA GLU A 125 4.12 11.70 -6.36
C GLU A 125 2.77 12.27 -6.75
N LEU A 126 2.74 13.57 -7.07
CA LEU A 126 1.54 14.23 -7.55
C LEU A 126 1.15 13.67 -8.92
N ILE A 127 2.12 13.46 -9.81
CA ILE A 127 1.90 12.82 -11.10
C ILE A 127 1.53 11.35 -10.93
N GLY A 128 2.13 10.66 -9.96
CA GLY A 128 1.79 9.28 -9.61
C GLY A 128 0.35 9.10 -9.15
N ALA A 129 -0.31 10.17 -8.67
CA ALA A 129 -1.73 10.20 -8.33
C ALA A 129 -2.66 10.54 -9.52
N LEU A 130 -2.11 10.97 -10.66
CA LEU A 130 -2.87 11.22 -11.89
C LEU A 130 -3.13 9.93 -12.67
N PRO A 131 -4.20 9.86 -13.49
CA PRO A 131 -4.43 8.75 -14.41
C PRO A 131 -3.23 8.53 -15.34
N ALA A 132 -2.87 7.26 -15.60
CA ALA A 132 -1.70 6.90 -16.41
C ALA A 132 -1.61 7.65 -17.75
N ILE A 133 -2.75 7.84 -18.42
CA ILE A 133 -2.87 8.54 -19.73
C ILE A 133 -2.40 10.00 -19.65
N VAL A 134 -2.57 10.66 -18.51
CA VAL A 134 -2.11 12.04 -18.28
C VAL A 134 -0.71 12.05 -17.68
N ALA A 135 -0.41 11.07 -16.84
CA ALA A 135 0.88 10.96 -16.17
C ALA A 135 2.04 10.73 -17.13
N GLU A 136 1.91 9.83 -18.12
CA GLU A 136 2.99 9.46 -19.04
C GLU A 136 3.59 10.65 -19.82
N PRO A 137 2.82 11.46 -20.58
CA PRO A 137 3.40 12.59 -21.32
C PRO A 137 3.96 13.69 -20.40
N VAL A 138 3.41 13.84 -19.19
CA VAL A 138 3.85 14.82 -18.19
C VAL A 138 5.14 14.36 -17.50
N LEU A 139 5.29 13.05 -17.24
CA LEU A 139 6.51 12.46 -16.69
C LEU A 139 7.68 12.69 -17.64
N ASP A 140 7.53 12.37 -18.93
CA ASP A 140 8.60 12.51 -19.93
C ASP A 140 9.08 13.98 -20.04
N THR A 141 8.12 14.92 -20.03
CA THR A 141 8.41 16.36 -20.11
C THR A 141 9.13 16.86 -18.85
N LEU A 142 8.68 16.43 -17.67
CA LEU A 142 9.27 16.87 -16.40
C LEU A 142 10.57 16.14 -16.05
N GLU A 143 10.77 14.94 -16.58
CA GLU A 143 12.03 14.20 -16.51
C GLU A 143 13.09 14.93 -17.33
N TRP A 144 12.76 15.32 -18.57
CA TRP A 144 13.63 16.13 -19.41
C TRP A 144 14.03 17.45 -18.75
N LEU A 145 13.10 18.09 -18.02
CA LEU A 145 13.36 19.31 -17.26
C LEU A 145 14.11 19.08 -15.92
N GLY A 146 14.26 17.83 -15.47
CA GLY A 146 14.85 17.49 -14.17
C GLY A 146 13.99 17.87 -12.96
N TRP A 147 12.71 18.17 -13.16
CA TRP A 147 11.82 18.73 -12.13
C TRP A 147 11.06 17.68 -11.32
N LEU A 148 11.07 16.41 -11.75
CA LEU A 148 10.36 15.32 -11.08
C LEU A 148 10.65 15.19 -9.58
N ARG A 149 11.86 15.58 -9.17
CA ARG A 149 12.33 15.46 -7.78
C ARG A 149 12.08 16.70 -6.93
N LEU A 150 11.50 17.76 -7.50
CA LEU A 150 11.28 19.00 -6.77
C LEU A 150 10.22 18.81 -5.68
N PRO A 151 10.46 19.31 -4.45
CA PRO A 151 9.48 19.28 -3.39
C PRO A 151 8.38 20.32 -3.66
N VAL A 152 7.12 19.91 -3.54
CA VAL A 152 5.92 20.73 -3.62
C VAL A 152 5.23 20.71 -2.27
N SER A 153 5.02 21.87 -1.67
CA SER A 153 4.24 21.98 -0.44
C SER A 153 2.77 22.24 -0.78
N ILE A 154 1.90 21.28 -0.46
CA ILE A 154 0.45 21.41 -0.62
C ILE A 154 -0.16 21.68 0.75
N ARG A 155 -0.95 22.75 0.81
CA ARG A 155 -1.72 23.13 2.00
C ARG A 155 -3.12 22.53 1.91
N PHE A 156 -3.48 21.72 2.90
CA PHE A 156 -4.82 21.21 3.15
C PHE A 156 -5.40 21.99 4.32
N SER A 157 -6.28 22.93 4.02
CA SER A 157 -6.89 23.77 5.04
C SER A 157 -8.39 23.81 4.92
N ALA A 158 -9.06 23.55 6.04
CA ALA A 158 -10.49 23.70 6.21
C ALA A 158 -10.85 25.01 6.94
N ALA A 159 -9.95 26.01 6.94
CA ALA A 159 -10.14 27.26 7.67
C ALA A 159 -11.15 28.22 7.05
N ASN A 160 -11.50 28.04 5.78
CA ASN A 160 -12.49 28.87 5.10
C ASN A 160 -13.32 28.07 4.08
N ARG A 161 -14.46 28.63 3.65
CA ARG A 161 -15.40 27.98 2.71
C ARG A 161 -14.74 27.59 1.38
N TRP A 162 -13.76 28.36 0.91
CA TRP A 162 -13.03 28.07 -0.32
C TRP A 162 -12.09 26.88 -0.17
N GLY A 163 -11.36 26.78 0.95
CA GLY A 163 -10.52 25.64 1.31
C GLY A 163 -11.35 24.36 1.44
N ILE A 164 -12.48 24.43 2.14
CA ILE A 164 -13.43 23.30 2.22
C ILE A 164 -13.93 22.89 0.83
N ARG A 165 -14.32 23.84 -0.03
CA ARG A 165 -14.77 23.53 -1.40
C ARG A 165 -13.66 22.87 -2.23
N ARG A 166 -12.42 23.35 -2.12
CA ARG A 166 -11.26 22.74 -2.78
C ARG A 166 -11.02 21.32 -2.30
N LEU A 167 -11.01 21.10 -0.98
CA LEU A 167 -10.86 19.77 -0.38
C LEU A 167 -11.97 18.82 -0.86
N LYS A 168 -13.22 19.29 -0.99
CA LYS A 168 -14.33 18.49 -1.52
C LYS A 168 -14.10 18.08 -2.97
N ILE A 169 -13.58 18.99 -3.80
CA ILE A 169 -13.21 18.68 -5.18
C ILE A 169 -12.09 17.63 -5.19
N GLU A 170 -11.01 17.84 -4.44
CA GLU A 170 -9.87 16.92 -4.35
C GLU A 170 -10.30 15.53 -3.84
N ALA A 171 -11.12 15.46 -2.79
CA ALA A 171 -11.68 14.22 -2.25
C ALA A 171 -12.64 13.53 -3.24
N GLY A 172 -13.38 14.30 -4.04
CA GLY A 172 -14.26 13.79 -5.10
C GLY A 172 -13.51 13.09 -6.23
N LEU A 173 -12.20 13.34 -6.38
CA LEU A 173 -11.34 12.65 -7.35
C LEU A 173 -10.98 11.21 -6.92
N ARG A 174 -11.56 10.67 -5.83
CA ARG A 174 -11.31 9.29 -5.39
C ARG A 174 -11.43 8.27 -6.51
N ARG A 175 -12.40 8.39 -7.42
CA ARG A 175 -12.55 7.45 -8.55
C ARG A 175 -11.35 7.46 -9.51
N TRP A 176 -10.66 8.60 -9.64
CA TRP A 176 -9.48 8.73 -10.49
C TRP A 176 -8.27 8.00 -9.92
N ARG A 177 -8.25 7.77 -8.59
CA ARG A 177 -7.19 7.04 -7.90
C ARG A 177 -6.95 5.65 -8.50
N LEU A 178 -8.00 4.93 -8.91
CA LEU A 178 -7.89 3.57 -9.47
C LEU A 178 -7.15 3.54 -10.82
N PHE A 179 -7.08 4.68 -11.51
CA PHE A 179 -6.36 4.81 -12.77
C PHE A 179 -4.93 5.34 -12.57
N SER A 180 -4.54 5.60 -11.33
CA SER A 180 -3.25 6.18 -11.01
C SER A 180 -2.11 5.16 -11.13
N VAL A 181 -0.94 5.64 -11.56
CA VAL A 181 0.28 4.81 -11.64
C VAL A 181 0.65 4.28 -10.25
N ARG A 182 0.44 5.10 -9.21
CA ARG A 182 0.65 4.69 -7.82
C ARG A 182 -0.26 3.52 -7.44
N TYR A 183 -1.56 3.59 -7.76
CA TYR A 183 -2.49 2.50 -7.48
C TYR A 183 -2.04 1.18 -8.13
N THR A 184 -1.60 1.21 -9.39
CA THR A 184 -1.14 0.01 -10.10
C THR A 184 0.06 -0.62 -9.37
N LYS A 185 1.03 0.20 -8.94
CA LYS A 185 2.20 -0.27 -8.19
C LYS A 185 1.81 -0.84 -6.81
N GLU A 186 0.93 -0.15 -6.09
CA GLU A 186 0.46 -0.58 -4.77
C GLU A 186 -0.32 -1.89 -4.84
N ARG A 187 -1.22 -2.03 -5.82
CA ARG A 187 -1.97 -3.27 -6.06
C ARG A 187 -1.04 -4.42 -6.38
N ALA A 188 -0.08 -4.23 -7.30
CA ALA A 188 0.88 -5.27 -7.64
C ALA A 188 1.74 -5.68 -6.44
N TRP A 189 2.14 -4.71 -5.61
CA TRP A 189 2.88 -4.97 -4.39
C TRP A 189 2.05 -5.78 -3.37
N VAL A 190 0.78 -5.41 -3.12
CA VAL A 190 -0.11 -6.15 -2.20
C VAL A 190 -0.26 -7.59 -2.66
N GLU A 191 -0.54 -7.84 -3.94
CA GLU A 191 -0.66 -9.22 -4.46
C GLU A 191 0.65 -10.00 -4.31
N ARG A 192 1.81 -9.36 -4.57
CA ARG A 192 3.12 -9.99 -4.39
C ARG A 192 3.37 -10.33 -2.92
N TRP A 193 3.01 -9.46 -1.99
CA TRP A 193 3.14 -9.72 -0.56
C TRP A 193 2.25 -10.87 -0.09
N LEU A 194 0.96 -10.87 -0.47
CA LEU A 194 0.04 -11.99 -0.19
C LEU A 194 0.55 -13.31 -0.77
N HIS A 195 1.13 -13.27 -1.97
CA HIS A 195 1.76 -14.44 -2.59
C HIS A 195 2.99 -14.92 -1.81
N MET A 196 3.81 -14.03 -1.24
CA MET A 196 4.93 -14.45 -0.37
C MET A 196 4.44 -15.09 0.93
N ILE A 197 3.34 -14.61 1.52
CA ILE A 197 2.71 -15.26 2.67
C ILE A 197 2.24 -16.67 2.30
N ASP A 198 1.53 -16.81 1.17
CA ASP A 198 1.07 -18.10 0.65
C ASP A 198 2.23 -19.10 0.44
N ARG A 199 3.32 -18.68 -0.20
CA ARG A 199 4.52 -19.51 -0.36
C ARG A 199 5.16 -19.86 0.97
N SER A 200 5.23 -18.93 1.92
CA SER A 200 5.73 -19.18 3.27
C SER A 200 4.91 -20.23 3.98
N LEU A 201 3.57 -20.14 3.93
CA LEU A 201 2.67 -21.12 4.55
C LEU A 201 2.82 -22.52 3.97
N THR A 202 3.21 -22.64 2.71
CA THR A 202 3.42 -23.94 2.06
C THR A 202 4.80 -24.52 2.37
N LYS A 203 5.85 -23.69 2.39
CA LYS A 203 7.25 -24.15 2.48
C LYS A 203 7.81 -24.14 3.89
N GLN A 204 7.50 -23.11 4.67
CA GLN A 204 7.97 -22.95 6.05
C GLN A 204 6.95 -22.13 6.86
N PRO A 205 5.87 -22.78 7.35
CA PRO A 205 4.76 -22.10 8.01
C PRO A 205 5.19 -21.20 9.17
N ALA A 206 6.21 -21.63 9.94
CA ALA A 206 6.76 -20.88 11.06
C ALA A 206 7.31 -19.49 10.66
N ALA A 207 7.68 -19.27 9.39
CA ALA A 207 8.15 -17.99 8.89
C ALA A 207 7.03 -17.02 8.48
N ALA A 208 5.78 -17.48 8.36
CA ALA A 208 4.66 -16.67 7.88
C ALA A 208 4.44 -15.38 8.70
N PRO A 209 4.50 -15.39 10.06
CA PRO A 209 4.37 -14.17 10.85
C PRO A 209 5.43 -13.12 10.51
N ALA A 210 6.68 -13.55 10.28
CA ALA A 210 7.76 -12.64 9.91
C ALA A 210 7.54 -12.03 8.52
N ILE A 211 7.03 -12.81 7.55
CA ILE A 211 6.67 -12.32 6.21
C ILE A 211 5.50 -11.33 6.28
N VAL A 212 4.47 -11.61 7.10
CA VAL A 212 3.34 -10.68 7.31
C VAL A 212 3.86 -9.33 7.81
N GLN A 213 4.75 -9.33 8.79
CA GLN A 213 5.33 -8.12 9.37
C GLN A 213 6.19 -7.29 8.41
N THR A 214 6.60 -7.83 7.26
CA THR A 214 7.34 -7.05 6.25
C THR A 214 6.52 -5.90 5.67
N ALA A 215 5.18 -5.97 5.68
CA ALA A 215 4.33 -4.89 5.20
C ALA A 215 4.47 -3.59 6.02
N ALA A 216 4.81 -3.70 7.30
CA ALA A 216 5.03 -2.55 8.19
C ALA A 216 6.28 -1.73 7.83
N MET A 217 7.17 -2.26 6.98
CA MET A 217 8.36 -1.53 6.51
C MET A 217 8.01 -0.38 5.56
N ILE A 218 6.83 -0.41 4.95
CA ILE A 218 6.44 0.55 3.91
C ILE A 218 5.46 1.53 4.53
N THR A 219 5.91 2.77 4.69
CA THR A 219 5.15 3.81 5.37
C THR A 219 5.10 5.10 4.55
N GLY A 220 3.99 5.81 4.70
CA GLY A 220 3.79 7.15 4.16
C GLY A 220 3.94 7.25 2.64
N TYR A 221 4.66 8.27 2.22
CA TYR A 221 4.91 8.66 0.85
C TYR A 221 6.36 9.16 0.73
N GLY A 222 6.85 9.34 -0.49
CA GLY A 222 8.12 10.00 -0.78
C GLY A 222 9.32 9.08 -0.72
N ASP A 223 10.45 9.63 -0.26
CA ASP A 223 11.69 8.89 -0.09
C ASP A 223 11.55 7.73 0.94
N PRO A 224 10.87 7.89 2.09
CA PRO A 224 10.60 6.77 3.00
C PRO A 224 9.83 5.62 2.35
N TYR A 225 8.80 5.93 1.55
CA TYR A 225 8.04 4.91 0.83
C TYR A 225 8.90 4.15 -0.18
N ARG A 226 9.68 4.87 -1.00
CA ARG A 226 10.57 4.26 -2.00
C ARG A 226 11.63 3.39 -1.35
N GLN A 227 12.23 3.89 -0.27
CA GLN A 227 13.21 3.16 0.52
C GLN A 227 12.59 1.87 1.07
N GLY A 228 11.41 1.97 1.70
CA GLY A 228 10.70 0.81 2.24
C GLY A 228 10.38 -0.25 1.19
N ILE A 229 9.94 0.15 -0.01
CA ILE A 229 9.71 -0.76 -1.14
C ILE A 229 11.02 -1.41 -1.61
N ALA A 230 12.10 -0.64 -1.72
CA ALA A 230 13.40 -1.17 -2.11
C ALA A 230 13.95 -2.16 -1.07
N ASP A 231 13.82 -1.85 0.22
CA ASP A 231 14.29 -2.70 1.33
C ASP A 231 13.47 -3.99 1.41
N TRP A 232 12.15 -3.88 1.25
CA TRP A 232 11.25 -5.02 1.17
C TRP A 232 11.65 -5.96 0.02
N ASN A 233 11.87 -5.41 -1.18
CA ASN A 233 12.31 -6.22 -2.33
C ASN A 233 13.65 -6.89 -2.07
N ALA A 234 14.62 -6.20 -1.45
CA ALA A 234 15.92 -6.78 -1.12
C ALA A 234 15.79 -7.98 -0.16
N ILE A 235 14.92 -7.90 0.85
CA ILE A 235 14.68 -9.01 1.79
C ILE A 235 13.99 -10.18 1.06
N ILE A 236 12.92 -9.90 0.31
CA ILE A 236 12.16 -10.95 -0.36
C ILE A 236 12.98 -11.65 -1.45
N ASP A 237 13.70 -10.89 -2.27
CA ASP A 237 14.49 -11.43 -3.38
C ASP A 237 15.83 -12.01 -2.91
N GLY A 238 16.37 -11.52 -1.78
CA GLY A 238 17.62 -11.99 -1.21
C GLY A 238 17.50 -13.21 -0.30
N LEU A 239 16.37 -13.38 0.39
CA LEU A 239 16.17 -14.43 1.40
C LEU A 239 14.94 -15.30 1.09
N ALA A 240 13.75 -14.71 0.99
CA ALA A 240 12.50 -15.48 0.93
C ALA A 240 12.37 -16.31 -0.37
N LYS A 241 12.50 -15.68 -1.55
CA LYS A 241 12.41 -16.39 -2.83
C LYS A 241 13.47 -17.48 -2.98
N PRO A 242 14.79 -17.21 -2.77
CA PRO A 242 15.80 -18.26 -2.83
C PRO A 242 15.51 -19.44 -1.90
N THR A 243 14.95 -19.18 -0.71
CA THR A 243 14.55 -20.25 0.22
C THR A 243 13.37 -21.05 -0.31
N PHE A 244 12.32 -20.38 -0.80
CA PHE A 244 11.15 -21.06 -1.35
C PHE A 244 11.43 -21.84 -2.64
N ASP A 245 12.43 -21.41 -3.41
CA ASP A 245 12.90 -22.03 -4.65
C ASP A 245 13.95 -23.13 -4.39
N GLY A 246 14.38 -23.33 -3.14
CA GLY A 246 15.38 -24.35 -2.77
C GLY A 246 16.83 -24.01 -3.12
N VAL A 247 17.10 -22.76 -3.51
CA VAL A 247 18.46 -22.26 -3.82
C VAL A 247 19.23 -21.93 -2.54
N LEU A 248 18.52 -21.56 -1.48
CA LEU A 248 19.10 -21.21 -0.19
C LEU A 248 18.45 -22.05 0.91
N ASP A 249 19.22 -22.93 1.55
CA ASP A 249 18.72 -23.84 2.58
C ASP A 249 18.63 -23.15 3.96
N LEU A 250 17.71 -22.19 4.09
CA LEU A 250 17.44 -21.50 5.36
C LEU A 250 16.43 -22.31 6.19
N ALA A 251 16.94 -22.98 7.23
CA ALA A 251 16.11 -23.71 8.19
C ALA A 251 15.14 -22.81 8.99
N ASP A 252 15.48 -21.54 9.20
CA ASP A 252 14.62 -20.55 9.85
C ASP A 252 14.61 -19.22 9.07
N LEU A 253 13.76 -19.15 8.03
CA LEU A 253 13.53 -17.92 7.27
C LEU A 253 12.91 -16.83 8.15
N GLY A 254 12.11 -17.20 9.15
CA GLY A 254 11.43 -16.24 10.03
C GLY A 254 12.44 -15.39 10.78
N ALA A 255 13.40 -16.03 11.44
CA ALA A 255 14.50 -15.37 12.12
C ALA A 255 15.38 -14.56 11.15
N ALA A 256 15.71 -15.12 9.98
CA ALA A 256 16.52 -14.42 8.98
C ALA A 256 15.85 -13.13 8.46
N VAL A 257 14.54 -13.17 8.20
CA VAL A 257 13.75 -12.00 7.79
C VAL A 257 13.67 -10.98 8.94
N ALA A 258 13.44 -11.43 10.18
CA ALA A 258 13.43 -10.55 11.34
C ALA A 258 14.79 -9.84 11.54
N GLU A 259 15.90 -10.57 11.41
CA GLU A 259 17.25 -10.02 11.51
C GLU A 259 17.54 -9.00 10.40
N ALA A 260 17.15 -9.31 9.15
CA ALA A 260 17.30 -8.39 8.04
C ALA A 260 16.46 -7.11 8.21
N ARG A 261 15.21 -7.24 8.70
CA ARG A 261 14.34 -6.10 9.01
C ARG A 261 14.94 -5.21 10.11
N ALA A 262 15.51 -5.79 11.15
CA ALA A 262 16.16 -5.05 12.23
C ALA A 262 17.40 -4.26 11.78
N ALA A 263 18.03 -4.67 10.66
CA ALA A 263 19.19 -3.99 10.08
C ALA A 263 18.82 -2.87 9.10
N VAL A 264 17.53 -2.63 8.84
CA VAL A 264 17.08 -1.55 7.96
C VAL A 264 17.33 -0.20 8.62
N LEU A 265 18.03 0.68 7.90
CA LEU A 265 18.31 2.05 8.29
C LEU A 265 17.88 3.00 7.15
N PRO A 266 17.64 4.29 7.42
CA PRO A 266 17.42 5.29 6.38
C PRO A 266 18.67 5.50 5.50
N ASP A 267 18.92 4.58 4.57
CA ASP A 267 20.07 4.57 3.67
C ASP A 267 19.65 4.22 2.23
N PRO A 268 19.63 5.20 1.30
CA PRO A 268 19.31 5.00 -0.12
C PRO A 268 20.12 3.91 -0.82
N ARG A 269 21.32 3.58 -0.32
CA ARG A 269 22.19 2.55 -0.90
C ARG A 269 21.96 1.17 -0.30
N GLN A 270 21.26 1.11 0.84
CA GLN A 270 20.91 -0.10 1.57
C GLN A 270 22.16 -0.89 2.00
N VAL A 271 23.25 -0.21 2.37
CA VAL A 271 24.54 -0.85 2.62
C VAL A 271 24.45 -1.82 3.81
N ALA A 272 23.84 -1.38 4.91
CA ALA A 272 23.66 -2.20 6.10
C ALA A 272 22.78 -3.43 5.82
N LEU A 273 21.65 -3.22 5.15
CA LEU A 273 20.72 -4.31 4.79
C LEU A 273 21.37 -5.33 3.86
N LYS A 274 22.05 -4.89 2.80
CA LYS A 274 22.73 -5.79 1.84
C LYS A 274 23.84 -6.58 2.51
N ARG A 275 24.63 -5.93 3.38
CA ARG A 275 25.66 -6.62 4.18
C ARG A 275 25.02 -7.69 5.06
N LYS A 276 23.94 -7.36 5.77
CA LYS A 276 23.23 -8.29 6.63
C LYS A 276 22.68 -9.50 5.87
N ILE A 277 22.07 -9.28 4.70
CA ILE A 277 21.60 -10.36 3.83
C ILE A 277 22.77 -11.25 3.37
N ALA A 278 23.92 -10.66 3.01
CA ALA A 278 25.11 -11.42 2.63
C ALA A 278 25.66 -12.27 3.80
N GLU A 279 25.70 -11.71 5.01
CA GLU A 279 26.10 -12.43 6.23
C GLU A 279 25.18 -13.64 6.51
N ILE A 280 23.86 -13.47 6.39
CA ILE A 280 22.89 -14.56 6.54
C ILE A 280 23.16 -15.66 5.52
N ARG A 281 23.34 -15.30 4.24
CA ARG A 281 23.60 -16.28 3.17
C ARG A 281 24.95 -17.00 3.33
N ALA A 282 25.97 -16.29 3.79
CA ALA A 282 27.28 -16.87 4.07
C ALA A 282 27.20 -17.90 5.21
N ARG A 283 26.44 -17.63 6.28
CA ARG A 283 26.23 -18.58 7.38
C ARG A 283 25.61 -19.90 6.91
N VAL A 284 24.62 -19.84 6.02
CA VAL A 284 24.01 -21.04 5.42
C VAL A 284 25.02 -21.82 4.59
N SER A 285 25.83 -21.13 3.79
CA SER A 285 26.84 -21.77 2.95
C SER A 285 27.99 -22.39 3.76
N ALA A 286 28.28 -21.84 4.94
CA ALA A 286 29.32 -22.29 5.85
C ALA A 286 28.87 -23.39 6.82
N ALA A 287 27.60 -23.80 6.78
CA ALA A 287 27.07 -24.90 7.57
C ALA A 287 26.90 -26.17 6.71
N PRO A 288 27.99 -26.86 6.28
CA PRO A 288 27.84 -28.15 5.64
C PRO A 288 27.51 -29.21 6.71
N ASN A 289 26.39 -29.92 6.52
CA ASN A 289 26.05 -31.23 7.10
C ASN A 289 26.65 -31.54 8.50
N ALA A 290 26.07 -30.99 9.55
CA ALA A 290 26.10 -31.67 10.85
C ALA A 290 24.95 -32.69 10.86
N ALA A 291 25.31 -33.93 10.50
CA ALA A 291 24.64 -35.23 10.66
C ALA A 291 23.17 -35.27 11.10
#